data_AF-A0A8H5F5Q6-F1
#
_entry.id   AF-A0A8H5F5Q6-F1
#
_cell.length_a   1.000
_cell.length_b   1.000
_cell.length_c   1.000
_cell.angle_alpha   90.00
_cell.angle_beta   90.00
_cell.angle_gamma   90.00
#
_symmetry.space_group_name_H-M   'P 1'
#
loop_
_entity.id
_entity.type
_entity.pdbx_description
1 polymer ?
#
loop_
_entity_poly.entity_id
_entity_poly.type
_entity_poly.pdbx_seq_one_letter_code
_entity_poly.pdbx_strand_id
1 'polypeptide(L)'
;MSRKLSVLLSTQLLGREYYQTPFAEKALVLGPITAHIVSATLKRLLSSKPSTEPRRWRSPLSVTGYAVALLYLPVHYLTHRVHPAQEAAPILAVGPSELDFEFVKHGLQTWPVRSWLIYGGLTMLTVFHMSFGAGIIWNRWMKPLLPTVSIGSTKTRNRLVFGGLALPALTGLYFMSKEPVLTFSSTLTRYTASYLTSSIYRL
;
A
#
# COMPACT_ATOMS: atom_id res chain seq x y z
N MET A 1 3.32 -30.55 -2.83
CA MET A 1 3.47 -29.09 -2.57
C MET A 1 3.00 -28.21 -3.76
N SER A 2 2.03 -28.65 -4.59
CA SER A 2 1.89 -28.15 -5.98
C SER A 2 0.62 -27.33 -6.32
N ARG A 3 -0.51 -27.46 -5.61
CA ARG A 3 -1.76 -26.74 -5.99
C ARG A 3 -1.96 -25.36 -5.35
N LYS A 4 -1.49 -25.14 -4.12
CA LYS A 4 -1.75 -23.88 -3.39
C LYS A 4 -0.91 -22.71 -3.91
N LEU A 5 0.35 -22.96 -4.31
CA LEU A 5 1.19 -21.95 -4.96
C LEU A 5 0.67 -21.55 -6.34
N SER A 6 0.13 -22.50 -7.12
CA SER A 6 -0.42 -22.24 -8.45
C SER A 6 -1.57 -21.22 -8.42
N VAL A 7 -2.49 -21.30 -7.46
CA VAL A 7 -3.64 -20.38 -7.39
C VAL A 7 -3.21 -18.96 -7.01
N LEU A 8 -2.25 -18.81 -6.09
CA LEU A 8 -1.76 -17.49 -5.65
C LEU A 8 -0.92 -16.79 -6.73
N LEU A 9 -0.13 -17.55 -7.50
CA LEU A 9 0.57 -17.01 -8.66
C LEU A 9 -0.42 -16.52 -9.72
N SER A 10 -1.46 -17.32 -9.99
CA SER A 10 -2.49 -16.96 -10.98
C SER A 10 -3.27 -15.71 -10.60
N THR A 11 -3.65 -15.52 -9.33
CA THR A 11 -4.37 -14.31 -8.91
C THR A 11 -3.52 -13.05 -9.01
N GLN A 12 -2.23 -13.14 -8.67
CA GLN A 12 -1.31 -12.01 -8.82
C GLN A 12 -1.10 -11.66 -10.30
N LEU A 13 -0.83 -12.64 -11.16
CA LEU A 13 -0.59 -12.40 -12.58
C LEU A 13 -1.84 -11.82 -13.27
N LEU A 14 -3.01 -12.41 -13.05
CA LEU A 14 -4.28 -11.92 -13.61
C LEU A 14 -4.63 -10.51 -13.11
N GLY A 15 -4.39 -10.23 -11.82
CA GLY A 15 -4.62 -8.89 -11.26
C GLY A 15 -3.76 -7.83 -11.95
N ARG A 16 -2.52 -8.17 -12.33
CA ARG A 16 -1.63 -7.24 -13.02
C ARG A 16 -2.06 -6.98 -14.45
N GLU A 17 -2.47 -8.00 -15.18
CA GLU A 17 -2.98 -7.82 -16.54
C GLU A 17 -4.19 -6.88 -16.59
N TYR A 18 -5.07 -6.95 -15.59
CA TYR A 18 -6.26 -6.10 -15.54
C TYR A 18 -5.97 -4.67 -15.05
N TYR A 19 -5.16 -4.51 -14.00
CA TYR A 19 -4.99 -3.22 -13.30
C TYR A 19 -3.68 -2.48 -13.61
N GLN A 20 -2.64 -3.14 -14.12
CA GLN A 20 -1.33 -2.55 -14.35
C GLN A 20 -1.05 -2.20 -15.83
N THR A 21 -2.11 -1.98 -16.62
CA THR A 21 -1.94 -1.41 -17.97
C THR A 21 -1.51 0.07 -17.89
N PRO A 22 -0.84 0.61 -18.92
CA PRO A 22 -0.40 2.01 -18.93
C PRO A 22 -1.53 3.02 -18.68
N PHE A 23 -2.77 2.65 -19.02
CA PHE A 23 -3.97 3.45 -18.77
C PHE A 23 -4.61 3.10 -17.42
N ALA A 24 -4.90 1.83 -17.15
CA ALA A 24 -5.67 1.41 -15.96
C ALA A 24 -4.97 1.78 -14.65
N GLU A 25 -3.64 1.63 -14.57
CA GLU A 25 -2.91 1.99 -13.36
C GLU A 25 -3.03 3.49 -13.06
N LYS A 26 -2.91 4.31 -14.10
CA LYS A 26 -3.04 5.77 -13.99
C LYS A 26 -4.48 6.17 -13.63
N ALA A 27 -5.46 5.59 -14.30
CA ALA A 27 -6.86 5.98 -14.17
C ALA A 27 -7.53 5.45 -12.88
N LEU A 28 -7.21 4.22 -12.46
CA LEU A 28 -7.90 3.53 -11.37
C LEU A 28 -7.15 3.58 -10.04
N VAL A 29 -5.83 3.78 -10.07
CA VAL A 29 -4.99 3.80 -8.85
C VAL A 29 -4.42 5.19 -8.62
N LEU A 30 -3.56 5.68 -9.52
CA LEU A 30 -2.85 6.93 -9.31
C LEU A 30 -3.77 8.15 -9.36
N GLY A 31 -4.74 8.16 -10.27
CA GLY A 31 -5.72 9.25 -10.43
C GLY A 31 -6.53 9.49 -9.15
N PRO A 32 -7.26 8.49 -8.62
CA PRO A 32 -8.04 8.64 -7.39
C PRO A 32 -7.18 9.00 -6.17
N ILE A 33 -5.99 8.40 -6.04
CA ILE A 33 -5.05 8.75 -4.95
C ILE A 33 -4.62 10.21 -5.07
N THR A 34 -4.23 10.66 -6.27
CA THR A 34 -3.80 12.04 -6.51
C THR A 34 -4.93 13.01 -6.25
N ALA A 35 -6.13 12.74 -6.79
CA ALA A 35 -7.32 13.55 -6.55
C ALA A 35 -7.65 13.64 -5.05
N HIS A 36 -7.53 12.53 -4.31
CA HIS A 36 -7.74 12.48 -2.87
C HIS A 36 -6.74 13.38 -2.12
N ILE A 37 -5.44 13.23 -2.41
CA ILE A 37 -4.37 14.02 -1.77
C ILE A 37 -4.51 15.51 -2.10
N VAL A 38 -4.68 15.85 -3.38
CA VAL A 38 -4.84 17.25 -3.84
C VAL A 38 -6.08 17.88 -3.21
N SER A 39 -7.23 17.20 -3.22
CA SER A 39 -8.45 17.71 -2.61
C SER A 39 -8.29 17.94 -1.10
N ALA A 40 -7.61 17.02 -0.39
CA ALA A 40 -7.34 17.17 1.03
C ALA A 40 -6.39 18.36 1.32
N THR A 41 -5.37 18.56 0.50
CA THR A 41 -4.43 19.69 0.61
C THR A 41 -5.12 21.02 0.30
N LEU A 42 -5.85 21.11 -0.82
CA LEU A 42 -6.61 22.32 -1.18
C LEU A 42 -7.63 22.67 -0.11
N LYS A 43 -8.34 21.68 0.45
CA LYS A 43 -9.24 21.92 1.59
C LYS A 43 -8.48 22.56 2.76
N ARG A 44 -7.27 22.13 3.07
CA ARG A 44 -6.47 22.72 4.15
C ARG A 44 -6.06 24.16 3.87
N LEU A 45 -5.70 24.47 2.63
CA LEU A 45 -5.22 25.78 2.23
C LEU A 45 -6.34 26.81 2.02
N LEU A 46 -7.51 26.36 1.56
CA LEU A 46 -8.60 27.24 1.11
C LEU A 46 -9.78 27.33 2.09
N SER A 47 -9.86 26.47 3.10
CA SER A 47 -10.97 26.51 4.06
C SER A 47 -10.84 27.71 4.99
N SER A 48 -11.74 28.68 4.83
CA SER A 48 -11.80 29.90 5.66
C SER A 48 -12.97 29.91 6.65
N LYS A 49 -13.95 29.01 6.50
CA LYS A 49 -15.15 28.96 7.36
C LYS A 49 -15.01 27.91 8.46
N PRO A 50 -15.55 28.16 9.67
CA PRO A 50 -15.57 27.17 10.76
C PRO A 50 -16.22 25.83 10.37
N SER A 51 -17.28 25.85 9.56
CA SER A 51 -17.97 24.64 9.08
C SER A 51 -17.15 23.80 8.09
N THR A 52 -16.12 24.40 7.49
CA THR A 52 -15.19 23.75 6.56
C THR A 52 -13.82 23.51 7.16
N GLU A 53 -13.61 23.91 8.42
CA GLU A 53 -12.30 23.91 9.06
C GLU A 53 -11.61 22.54 8.91
N PRO A 54 -10.35 22.51 8.46
CA PRO A 54 -9.63 21.27 8.32
C PRO A 54 -9.35 20.66 9.70
N ARG A 55 -9.36 19.33 9.77
CA ARG A 55 -9.02 18.63 11.03
C ARG A 55 -7.59 18.99 11.48
N ARG A 56 -7.40 19.10 12.79
CA ARG A 56 -6.09 19.32 13.43
C ARG A 56 -5.04 18.37 12.85
N TRP A 57 -3.83 18.89 12.62
CA TRP A 57 -2.72 18.13 12.04
C TRP A 57 -2.31 16.90 12.88
N ARG A 58 -2.49 16.96 14.21
CA ARG A 58 -2.25 15.85 15.14
C ARG A 58 -3.38 14.81 15.19
N SER A 59 -4.49 15.02 14.48
CA SER A 59 -5.57 14.02 14.48
C SER A 59 -5.09 12.72 13.83
N PRO A 60 -5.56 11.53 14.29
CA PRO A 60 -5.15 10.25 13.72
C PRO A 60 -5.33 10.18 12.20
N LEU A 61 -6.42 10.72 11.68
CA LEU A 61 -6.66 10.81 10.23
C LEU A 61 -5.56 11.62 9.51
N SER A 62 -5.12 12.74 10.08
CA SER A 62 -4.12 13.61 9.45
C SER A 62 -2.72 13.01 9.52
N VAL A 63 -2.32 12.49 10.69
CA VAL A 63 -1.01 11.86 10.89
C VAL A 63 -0.85 10.64 9.99
N THR A 64 -1.85 9.74 9.97
CA THR A 64 -1.81 8.58 9.07
C THR A 64 -1.84 8.99 7.61
N GLY A 65 -2.61 10.01 7.23
CA GLY A 65 -2.67 10.50 5.85
C GLY A 65 -1.34 11.05 5.36
N TYR A 66 -0.67 11.89 6.16
CA TYR A 66 0.65 12.43 5.80
C TYR A 66 1.72 11.34 5.79
N ALA A 67 1.74 10.46 6.78
CA ALA A 67 2.71 9.37 6.82
C ALA A 67 2.59 8.47 5.58
N VAL A 68 1.36 8.10 5.19
CA VAL A 68 1.12 7.31 3.98
C VAL A 68 1.50 8.10 2.74
N ALA A 69 1.00 9.33 2.56
CA ALA A 69 1.18 10.10 1.34
C ALA A 69 2.64 10.54 1.09
N LEU A 70 3.40 10.88 2.13
CA LEU A 70 4.73 11.48 2.00
C LEU A 70 5.88 10.48 2.17
N LEU A 71 5.65 9.35 2.85
CA LEU A 71 6.69 8.37 3.15
C LEU A 71 6.34 7.01 2.58
N TYR A 72 5.31 6.35 3.11
CA TYR A 72 5.10 4.93 2.85
C TYR A 72 4.69 4.64 1.40
N LEU A 73 3.74 5.41 0.85
CA LEU A 73 3.26 5.19 -0.51
C LEU A 73 4.34 5.51 -1.57
N PRO A 74 5.05 6.66 -1.52
CA PRO A 74 6.12 6.94 -2.48
C PRO A 74 7.23 5.90 -2.44
N VAL A 75 7.67 5.49 -1.25
CA VAL A 75 8.72 4.47 -1.10
C VAL A 75 8.27 3.13 -1.67
N HIS A 76 7.04 2.72 -1.36
CA HIS A 76 6.47 1.49 -1.90
C HIS A 76 6.33 1.54 -3.42
N TYR A 77 5.74 2.61 -3.96
CA TYR A 77 5.57 2.78 -5.40
C TYR A 77 6.92 2.78 -6.13
N LEU A 78 7.90 3.54 -5.64
CA LEU A 78 9.22 3.57 -6.24
C LEU A 78 9.90 2.19 -6.21
N THR A 79 9.88 1.51 -5.05
CA THR A 79 10.55 0.21 -4.87
C THR A 79 9.89 -0.92 -5.66
N HIS A 80 8.55 -0.91 -5.80
CA HIS A 80 7.79 -2.00 -6.41
C HIS A 80 7.29 -1.72 -7.83
N ARG A 81 7.39 -0.48 -8.31
CA ARG A 81 6.89 -0.12 -9.64
C ARG A 81 7.95 0.54 -10.49
N VAL A 82 8.66 1.53 -9.96
CA VAL A 82 9.56 2.37 -10.76
C VAL A 82 10.95 1.78 -10.87
N HIS A 83 11.59 1.45 -9.75
CA HIS A 83 12.97 0.94 -9.76
C HIS A 83 13.13 -0.39 -10.50
N PRO A 84 12.24 -1.40 -10.34
CA PRO A 84 12.38 -2.65 -11.07
C PRO A 84 12.16 -2.49 -12.58
N ALA A 85 11.44 -1.44 -13.00
CA ALA A 85 11.10 -1.17 -14.39
C ALA A 85 12.12 -0.29 -15.13
N GLN A 86 13.23 0.07 -14.48
CA GLN A 86 14.31 0.81 -15.15
C GLN A 86 14.85 0.00 -16.33
N GLU A 87 15.20 0.67 -17.43
CA GLU A 87 15.78 0.06 -18.63
C GLU A 87 17.28 0.35 -18.74
N ALA A 88 17.96 0.62 -17.62
CA ALA A 88 19.40 0.89 -17.60
C ALA A 88 20.15 -0.03 -16.62
N ALA A 89 21.31 -0.56 -17.02
CA ALA A 89 22.12 -1.40 -16.14
C ALA A 89 22.41 -0.68 -14.79
N PRO A 90 22.37 -1.40 -13.64
CA PRO A 90 22.22 -2.86 -13.49
C PRO A 90 20.77 -3.41 -13.59
N ILE A 91 19.73 -2.58 -13.80
CA ILE A 91 18.32 -3.03 -13.96
C ILE A 91 17.86 -2.80 -15.41
N LEU A 92 17.79 -3.84 -16.24
CA LEU A 92 17.15 -3.77 -17.57
C LEU A 92 15.78 -4.45 -17.54
N ALA A 93 14.85 -3.81 -16.84
CA ALA A 93 13.42 -4.07 -16.71
C ALA A 93 13.04 -5.48 -16.25
N VAL A 94 12.91 -5.66 -14.94
CA VAL A 94 12.34 -6.89 -14.35
C VAL A 94 10.92 -7.04 -14.88
N GLY A 95 10.69 -8.10 -15.66
CA GLY A 95 9.44 -8.30 -16.36
C GLY A 95 8.26 -8.45 -15.40
N PRO A 96 7.01 -8.20 -15.84
CA PRO A 96 5.83 -8.41 -15.01
C PRO A 96 5.71 -9.83 -14.44
N SER A 97 6.22 -10.82 -15.18
CA SER A 97 6.31 -12.23 -14.80
C SER A 97 7.43 -12.53 -13.81
N GLU A 98 8.47 -11.71 -13.76
CA GLU A 98 9.58 -11.85 -12.82
C GLU A 98 9.28 -11.13 -11.51
N LEU A 99 8.58 -9.99 -11.55
CA LEU A 99 8.29 -9.21 -10.36
C LEU A 99 7.17 -9.85 -9.52
N ASP A 100 7.40 -11.00 -8.89
CA ASP A 100 6.42 -11.75 -8.12
C ASP A 100 6.63 -11.65 -6.59
N PHE A 101 6.12 -12.60 -5.81
CA PHE A 101 6.36 -12.65 -4.36
C PHE A 101 7.84 -12.88 -4.01
N GLU A 102 8.66 -13.46 -4.91
CA GLU A 102 10.09 -13.65 -4.66
C GLU A 102 10.83 -12.33 -4.51
N PHE A 103 10.39 -11.27 -5.21
CA PHE A 103 10.91 -9.91 -5.00
C PHE A 103 10.66 -9.39 -3.58
N VAL A 104 9.48 -9.69 -3.02
CA VAL A 104 9.09 -9.30 -1.66
C VAL A 104 9.85 -10.13 -0.63
N LYS A 105 9.95 -11.45 -0.83
CA LYS A 105 10.73 -12.36 0.02
C LYS A 105 12.19 -11.94 0.09
N HIS A 106 12.80 -11.61 -1.05
CA HIS A 106 14.18 -11.13 -1.10
C HIS A 106 14.39 -9.90 -0.21
N GLY A 107 13.50 -8.92 -0.30
CA GLY A 107 13.54 -7.72 0.55
C GLY A 107 13.36 -8.06 2.04
N LEU A 108 12.45 -8.96 2.39
CA LEU A 108 12.20 -9.39 3.77
C LEU A 108 13.37 -10.18 4.38
N GLN A 109 14.13 -10.92 3.57
CA GLN A 109 15.27 -11.69 4.04
C GLN A 109 16.55 -10.87 4.10
N THR A 110 16.78 -9.99 3.11
CA THR A 110 18.00 -9.18 3.03
C THR A 110 17.93 -7.97 3.96
N TRP A 111 16.77 -7.32 4.07
CA TRP A 111 16.56 -6.15 4.94
C TRP A 111 15.31 -6.33 5.81
N PRO A 112 15.32 -7.30 6.76
CA PRO A 112 14.11 -7.68 7.50
C PRO A 112 13.46 -6.50 8.20
N VAL A 113 14.23 -5.73 8.99
CA VAL A 113 13.67 -4.61 9.76
C VAL A 113 13.06 -3.56 8.84
N ARG A 114 13.76 -3.16 7.77
CA ARG A 114 13.29 -2.11 6.85
C ARG A 114 12.06 -2.55 6.08
N SER A 115 12.10 -3.75 5.52
CA SER A 115 10.97 -4.32 4.79
C SER A 115 9.75 -4.46 5.69
N TRP A 116 9.91 -4.98 6.92
CA TRP A 116 8.80 -5.04 7.88
C TRP A 116 8.24 -3.66 8.23
N LEU A 117 9.10 -2.67 8.45
CA LEU A 117 8.66 -1.31 8.73
C LEU A 117 7.89 -0.71 7.54
N ILE A 118 8.40 -0.83 6.32
CA ILE A 118 7.75 -0.26 5.12
C ILE A 118 6.43 -0.97 4.81
N TYR A 119 6.41 -2.31 4.70
CA TYR A 119 5.20 -3.05 4.38
C TYR A 119 4.17 -3.00 5.52
N GLY A 120 4.63 -3.24 6.75
CA GLY A 120 3.78 -3.24 7.93
C GLY A 120 3.23 -1.85 8.22
N GLY A 121 4.09 -0.82 8.17
CA GLY A 121 3.69 0.58 8.36
C GLY A 121 2.71 1.05 7.29
N LEU A 122 2.96 0.78 6.01
CA LEU A 122 2.03 1.12 4.93
C LEU A 122 0.67 0.47 5.14
N THR A 123 0.64 -0.84 5.40
CA THR A 123 -0.59 -1.61 5.60
C THR A 123 -1.38 -1.07 6.78
N MET A 124 -0.73 -0.93 7.93
CA MET A 124 -1.36 -0.47 9.16
C MET A 124 -1.90 0.95 9.06
N LEU A 125 -1.08 1.88 8.60
CA LEU A 125 -1.46 3.29 8.54
C LEU A 125 -2.54 3.53 7.50
N THR A 126 -2.51 2.83 6.36
CA THR A 126 -3.55 2.93 5.33
C THR A 126 -4.88 2.39 5.87
N VAL A 127 -4.86 1.21 6.50
CA VAL A 127 -6.06 0.60 7.10
C VAL A 127 -6.65 1.50 8.20
N PHE A 128 -5.81 2.06 9.06
CA PHE A 128 -6.27 3.02 10.07
C PHE A 128 -6.84 4.29 9.43
N HIS A 129 -6.15 4.88 8.45
CA HIS A 129 -6.60 6.07 7.74
C HIS A 129 -7.98 5.85 7.12
N MET A 130 -8.15 4.72 6.45
CA MET A 130 -9.41 4.31 5.84
C MET A 130 -10.51 4.14 6.90
N SER A 131 -10.26 3.48 8.03
CA SER A 131 -11.28 3.29 9.07
C SER A 131 -11.79 4.61 9.67
N PHE A 132 -10.90 5.58 9.88
CA PHE A 132 -11.32 6.93 10.31
C PHE A 132 -12.08 7.65 9.19
N GLY A 133 -11.60 7.60 7.95
CA GLY A 133 -12.25 8.19 6.79
C GLY A 133 -13.67 7.65 6.56
N ALA A 134 -13.83 6.32 6.62
CA ALA A 134 -15.11 5.65 6.47
C ALA A 134 -16.13 6.09 7.53
N GLY A 135 -15.70 6.26 8.79
CA GLY A 135 -16.58 6.79 9.84
C GLY A 135 -17.05 8.22 9.56
N ILE A 136 -16.22 9.04 8.92
CA ILE A 136 -16.57 10.42 8.56
C ILE A 136 -17.57 10.43 7.41
N ILE A 137 -17.30 9.64 6.36
CA ILE A 137 -18.19 9.50 5.21
C ILE A 137 -19.54 8.99 5.67
N TRP A 138 -19.55 7.96 6.53
CA TRP A 138 -20.78 7.41 7.09
C TRP A 138 -21.60 8.47 7.82
N ASN A 139 -21.00 9.15 8.81
CA ASN A 139 -21.72 10.11 9.63
C ASN A 139 -22.20 11.33 8.85
N ARG A 140 -21.49 11.74 7.80
CA ARG A 140 -21.84 12.92 7.01
C ARG A 140 -22.85 12.63 5.91
N TRP A 141 -22.71 11.51 5.21
CA TRP A 141 -23.45 11.26 3.97
C TRP A 141 -24.39 10.05 4.05
N MET A 142 -24.01 8.98 4.74
CA MET A 142 -24.80 7.74 4.75
C MET A 142 -25.84 7.70 5.86
N LYS A 143 -25.49 8.13 7.08
CA LYS A 143 -26.38 8.11 8.24
C LYS A 143 -27.69 8.90 8.02
N PRO A 144 -27.68 10.09 7.37
CA PRO A 144 -28.94 10.77 7.05
C PRO A 144 -29.83 10.00 6.07
N LEU A 145 -29.24 9.20 5.18
CA LEU A 145 -29.96 8.39 4.20
C LEU A 145 -30.47 7.05 4.77
N LEU A 146 -29.78 6.52 5.78
CA LEU A 146 -30.04 5.21 6.39
C LEU A 146 -30.09 5.33 7.93
N PRO A 147 -31.07 6.05 8.50
CA PRO A 147 -31.06 6.42 9.92
C PRO A 147 -31.18 5.21 10.87
N THR A 148 -31.77 4.10 10.40
CA THR A 148 -31.94 2.86 11.17
C THR A 148 -30.70 1.97 11.15
N VAL A 149 -29.77 2.19 10.21
CA VAL A 149 -28.56 1.37 10.10
C VAL A 149 -27.47 1.90 11.03
N SER A 150 -26.97 1.04 11.91
CA SER A 150 -25.85 1.36 12.79
C SER A 150 -24.61 0.57 12.37
N ILE A 151 -23.52 1.28 12.07
CA ILE A 151 -22.21 0.67 11.72
C ILE A 151 -21.34 0.40 12.95
N GLY A 152 -21.93 0.41 14.15
CA GLY A 152 -21.23 0.21 15.42
C GLY A 152 -20.29 1.35 15.81
N SER A 153 -19.67 1.18 16.99
CA SER A 153 -18.73 2.18 17.53
C SER A 153 -17.45 2.27 16.70
N THR A 154 -16.73 3.39 16.81
CA THR A 154 -15.38 3.52 16.20
C THR A 154 -14.43 2.41 16.66
N LYS A 155 -14.54 1.94 17.90
CA LYS A 155 -13.73 0.82 18.42
C LYS A 155 -14.08 -0.49 17.73
N THR A 156 -15.36 -0.78 17.56
CA THR A 156 -15.84 -1.97 16.84
C THR A 156 -15.38 -1.93 15.39
N ARG A 157 -15.60 -0.81 14.69
CA ARG A 157 -15.17 -0.62 13.31
C ARG A 157 -13.66 -0.81 13.16
N ASN A 158 -12.85 -0.17 14.00
CA ASN A 158 -11.40 -0.31 13.94
C ASN A 158 -10.95 -1.76 14.13
N ARG A 159 -11.57 -2.51 15.04
CA ARG A 159 -11.29 -3.94 15.24
C ARG A 159 -11.65 -4.77 14.01
N LEU A 160 -12.82 -4.52 13.42
CA LEU A 160 -13.28 -5.23 12.23
C LEU A 160 -12.39 -4.95 11.02
N VAL A 161 -12.07 -3.68 10.76
CA VAL A 161 -11.20 -3.32 9.62
C VAL A 161 -9.79 -3.85 9.84
N PHE A 162 -9.24 -3.74 11.05
CA PHE A 162 -7.94 -4.32 11.37
C PHE A 162 -7.94 -5.85 11.20
N GLY A 163 -8.90 -6.55 11.81
CA GLY A 163 -8.99 -8.01 11.76
C GLY A 163 -9.31 -8.54 10.37
N GLY A 164 -10.06 -7.79 9.56
CA GLY A 164 -10.46 -8.18 8.22
C GLY A 164 -9.45 -7.85 7.13
N LEU A 165 -8.61 -6.82 7.31
CA LEU A 165 -7.70 -6.34 6.26
C LEU A 165 -6.23 -6.38 6.69
N ALA A 166 -5.89 -5.70 7.79
CA ALA A 166 -4.49 -5.60 8.21
C ALA A 166 -3.94 -6.94 8.70
N LEU A 167 -4.70 -7.66 9.53
CA LEU A 167 -4.24 -8.92 10.10
C LEU A 167 -3.95 -9.98 9.02
N PRO A 168 -4.85 -10.27 8.04
CA PRO A 168 -4.54 -11.20 6.96
C PRO A 168 -3.31 -10.79 6.15
N ALA A 169 -3.18 -9.50 5.81
CA ALA A 169 -2.02 -9.00 5.05
C ALA A 169 -0.70 -9.16 5.82
N LEU A 170 -0.68 -8.81 7.10
CA LEU A 170 0.50 -8.97 7.96
C LEU A 170 0.84 -10.43 8.24
N THR A 171 -0.17 -11.30 8.37
CA THR A 171 0.04 -12.74 8.49
C THR A 171 0.62 -13.31 7.19
N GLY A 172 0.14 -12.90 6.02
CA GLY A 172 0.73 -13.27 4.74
C GLY A 172 2.20 -12.82 4.63
N LEU A 173 2.49 -11.58 5.02
CA LEU A 173 3.85 -11.04 5.08
C LEU A 173 4.76 -11.84 6.02
N TYR A 174 4.22 -12.27 7.17
CA TYR A 174 4.94 -13.12 8.12
C TYR A 174 5.35 -14.45 7.48
N PHE A 175 4.41 -15.16 6.86
CA PHE A 175 4.73 -16.44 6.21
C PHE A 175 5.71 -16.27 5.05
N MET A 176 5.54 -15.24 4.21
CA MET A 176 6.51 -14.93 3.14
C MET A 176 7.92 -14.68 3.68
N SER A 177 8.06 -14.05 4.85
CA SER A 177 9.38 -13.82 5.47
C SER A 177 10.09 -15.10 5.92
N LYS A 178 9.38 -16.22 6.03
CA LYS A 178 9.91 -17.53 6.46
C LYS A 178 10.15 -18.50 5.31
N GLU A 179 9.58 -18.25 4.14
CA GLU A 179 9.77 -19.09 2.97
C GLU A 179 11.12 -18.80 2.31
N PRO A 180 11.85 -19.82 1.81
CA PRO A 180 13.08 -19.60 1.05
C PRO A 180 12.78 -18.85 -0.26
N VAL A 181 13.76 -18.06 -0.72
CA VAL A 181 13.69 -17.42 -2.05
C VAL A 181 13.98 -18.45 -3.13
N LEU A 182 13.08 -18.56 -4.10
CA LEU A 182 13.10 -19.52 -5.21
C LEU A 182 13.20 -18.77 -6.54
N THR A 183 14.32 -18.06 -6.75
CA THR A 183 14.59 -17.32 -7.99
C THR A 183 16.01 -17.55 -8.49
N PHE A 184 16.27 -17.28 -9.78
CA PHE A 184 17.59 -17.40 -10.35
C PHE A 184 18.55 -16.34 -9.77
N SER A 185 19.83 -16.68 -9.65
CA SER A 185 20.87 -15.77 -9.13
C SER A 185 21.00 -14.48 -9.95
N SER A 186 20.82 -14.57 -11.26
CA SER A 186 20.79 -13.41 -12.17
C SER A 186 19.63 -12.46 -11.83
N THR A 187 18.44 -13.00 -11.60
CA THR A 187 17.25 -12.23 -11.19
C THR A 187 17.42 -11.65 -9.78
N LEU A 188 18.00 -12.40 -8.84
CA LEU A 188 18.28 -11.93 -7.49
C LEU A 188 19.23 -10.72 -7.45
N THR A 189 20.21 -10.70 -8.37
CA THR A 189 21.13 -9.57 -8.54
C THR A 189 20.35 -8.32 -8.96
N ARG A 190 19.40 -8.46 -9.89
CA ARG A 190 18.51 -7.37 -10.32
C ARG A 190 17.58 -6.94 -9.18
N TYR A 191 17.04 -7.86 -8.38
CA TYR A 191 16.23 -7.49 -7.22
C TYR A 191 17.03 -6.64 -6.23
N THR A 192 18.24 -7.08 -5.91
CA THR A 192 19.15 -6.35 -5.02
C THR A 192 19.41 -4.94 -5.52
N ALA A 193 19.77 -4.80 -6.80
CA ALA A 193 20.01 -3.49 -7.41
C ALA A 193 18.76 -2.58 -7.38
N SER A 194 17.56 -3.14 -7.56
CA SER A 194 16.32 -2.38 -7.49
C SER A 194 16.05 -1.82 -6.09
N TYR A 195 16.26 -2.63 -5.05
CA TYR A 195 16.15 -2.17 -3.66
C TYR A 195 17.19 -1.09 -3.35
N LEU A 196 18.45 -1.30 -3.75
CA LEU A 196 19.56 -0.37 -3.50
C LEU A 196 19.43 0.98 -4.23
N THR A 197 18.52 1.11 -5.20
CA THR A 197 18.18 2.41 -5.79
C THR A 197 17.55 3.34 -4.73
N SER A 198 16.77 2.77 -3.81
CA SER A 198 16.19 3.51 -2.69
C SER A 198 17.23 3.80 -1.62
N SER A 199 17.27 5.04 -1.12
CA SER A 199 18.15 5.41 0.01
C SER A 199 17.82 4.61 1.28
N ILE A 200 16.55 4.26 1.49
CA ILE A 200 16.09 3.52 2.68
C ILE A 200 16.79 2.17 2.81
N TYR A 201 17.03 1.49 1.70
CA TYR A 201 17.66 0.16 1.69
C TYR A 201 19.20 0.22 1.64
N ARG A 202 19.79 1.39 1.38
CA ARG A 202 21.25 1.61 1.40
C ARG A 202 21.83 1.90 2.78
N LEU A 203 20.99 2.27 3.75
CA LEU A 203 21.41 2.59 5.11
C LEU A 203 21.91 1.36 5.87
#